data_AF-A0A8T3DDX8-F1
#
_entry.id   AF-A0A8T3DDX8-F1
#
_cell.length_a   1.000
_cell.length_b   1.000
_cell.length_c   1.000
_cell.angle_alpha   90.00
_cell.angle_beta   90.00
_cell.angle_gamma   90.00
#
_symmetry.space_group_name_H-M   'P 1'
#
loop_
_entity.id
_entity.type
_entity.pdbx_description
1 polymer ?
#
loop_
_entity_poly.entity_id
_entity_poly.type
_entity_poly.pdbx_seq_one_letter_code
_entity_poly.pdbx_strand_id
1 'polypeptide(L)' 'MEVITSLMLVLHATSVTAGSHSIWGFATFITGGTLFPEFSAVVMVDDVQVLYYDSNIRKLISRGHQNSSDGDDRS' A
#
# COMPACT_ATOMS: atom_id res chain seq x y z
N MET A 1 -16.15 -44.64 14.36
CA MET A 1 -15.88 -44.05 13.04
C MET A 1 -16.65 -42.75 12.83
N GLU A 2 -17.90 -42.65 13.29
CA GLU A 2 -18.76 -41.47 13.04
C GLU A 2 -18.27 -40.15 13.66
N VAL A 3 -17.71 -40.20 14.88
CA VAL A 3 -17.19 -39.00 15.58
C VAL A 3 -15.98 -38.41 14.87
N ILE A 4 -15.11 -39.26 14.33
CA ILE A 4 -13.91 -38.83 13.59
C ILE A 4 -14.33 -38.18 12.27
N THR A 5 -15.30 -38.77 11.56
CA THR A 5 -15.87 -38.18 10.34
C THR A 5 -16.53 -36.83 10.61
N SER A 6 -17.27 -36.69 11.71
CA SER A 6 -17.87 -35.43 12.16
C SER A 6 -16.80 -34.37 12.47
N LEU A 7 -15.73 -34.74 13.18
CA LEU A 7 -14.62 -33.85 13.47
C LEU A 7 -13.92 -33.36 12.18
N MET A 8 -13.67 -34.26 11.23
CA MET A 8 -13.08 -33.91 9.94
C MET A 8 -13.98 -32.95 9.13
N LEU A 9 -15.29 -33.15 9.16
CA LEU A 9 -16.26 -32.29 8.47
C LEU A 9 -16.29 -30.87 9.05
N VAL A 10 -16.26 -30.74 10.39
CA VAL A 10 -16.24 -29.44 11.08
C VAL A 10 -14.95 -28.67 10.78
N LEU A 11 -13.79 -29.34 10.79
CA LEU A 11 -12.50 -28.72 10.49
C LEU A 11 -12.45 -28.10 9.07
N HIS A 12 -12.97 -28.81 8.06
CA HIS A 12 -13.03 -28.30 6.69
C HIS A 12 -14.00 -27.12 6.53
N ALA A 13 -15.13 -27.13 7.25
CA ALA A 13 -16.13 -26.07 7.20
C ALA A 13 -15.64 -24.72 7.78
N THR A 14 -14.59 -24.74 8.61
CA THR A 14 -14.02 -23.55 9.26
C THR A 14 -12.90 -22.85 8.47
N SER A 15 -12.64 -23.30 7.24
CA SER A 15 -11.58 -22.74 6.39
C SER A 15 -11.97 -21.36 5.84
N VAL A 16 -11.81 -20.30 6.63
CA VAL A 16 -11.92 -18.92 6.11
C VAL A 16 -10.64 -18.59 5.35
N THR A 17 -10.73 -18.47 4.03
CA THR A 17 -9.66 -17.89 3.22
C THR A 17 -9.70 -16.38 3.36
N ALA A 18 -8.71 -15.82 4.05
CA ALA A 18 -8.47 -14.37 4.01
C ALA A 18 -7.84 -14.03 2.65
N GLY A 19 -8.32 -12.96 2.00
CA GLY A 19 -7.66 -12.43 0.80
C GLY A 19 -6.21 -12.09 1.09
N SER A 20 -5.31 -12.36 0.13
CA SER A 20 -3.92 -11.93 0.23
C SER A 20 -3.79 -10.52 -0.33
N HIS A 21 -3.27 -9.59 0.47
CA HIS A 21 -2.92 -8.25 0.04
C HIS A 21 -1.43 -8.18 -0.29
N SER A 22 -1.06 -7.49 -1.36
CA SER A 22 0.35 -7.31 -1.73
C SER A 22 0.81 -5.89 -1.43
N ILE A 23 1.99 -5.76 -0.83
CA ILE A 23 2.68 -4.48 -0.71
C ILE A 23 4.04 -4.62 -1.38
N TRP A 24 4.38 -3.66 -2.23
CA TRP A 24 5.69 -3.61 -2.86
C TRP A 24 6.16 -2.18 -3.03
N GLY A 25 7.48 -1.98 -3.06
CA GLY A 25 8.09 -0.68 -3.21
C GLY A 25 9.31 -0.72 -4.10
N PHE A 26 9.53 0.38 -4.82
CA PHE A 26 10.66 0.56 -5.73
C PHE A 26 11.35 1.88 -5.43
N ALA A 27 12.68 1.86 -5.37
CA ALA A 27 13.51 3.04 -5.20
C ALA A 27 14.53 3.13 -6.33
N THR A 28 14.68 4.32 -6.91
CA THR A 28 15.64 4.60 -7.97
C THR A 28 16.59 5.69 -7.51
N PHE A 29 17.88 5.46 -7.73
CA PHE A 29 18.91 6.47 -7.57
C PHE A 29 19.58 6.70 -8.93
N ILE A 30 19.58 7.95 -9.39
CA ILE A 30 20.13 8.37 -10.67
C ILE A 30 21.22 9.40 -10.38
N THR A 31 22.39 9.23 -10.99
CA THR A 31 23.48 10.19 -10.90
C THR A 31 23.79 10.76 -12.29
N GLY A 32 24.01 12.07 -12.36
CA GLY A 32 24.21 12.82 -13.61
C GLY A 32 23.17 13.92 -13.80
N GLY A 33 23.48 14.88 -14.69
CA GLY A 33 22.59 16.01 -15.00
C GLY A 33 21.37 15.56 -15.82
N THR A 34 20.42 14.89 -15.17
CA THR A 34 19.18 14.42 -15.79
C THR A 34 18.01 15.35 -15.47
N LEU A 35 16.96 15.29 -16.27
CA LEU A 35 15.70 15.99 -15.99
C LEU A 35 14.86 15.31 -14.89
N PHE A 36 15.31 14.15 -14.38
CA PHE A 36 14.63 13.38 -13.35
C PHE A 36 15.24 13.63 -11.95
N PRO A 37 14.51 13.30 -10.87
CA PRO A 37 15.06 13.35 -9.53
C PRO A 37 16.26 12.43 -9.35
N GLU A 38 17.27 12.90 -8.63
CA GLU A 38 18.44 12.10 -8.24
C GLU A 38 18.02 10.87 -7.42
N PHE A 39 16.96 10.99 -6.63
CA PHE A 39 16.36 9.88 -5.92
C PHE A 39 14.84 9.94 -5.94
N SER A 40 14.20 8.82 -6.25
CA SER A 40 12.76 8.66 -6.16
C SER A 40 12.38 7.31 -5.56
N ALA A 41 11.25 7.28 -4.83
CA ALA A 41 10.71 6.04 -4.30
C ALA A 41 9.19 5.97 -4.47
N VAL A 42 8.67 4.78 -4.76
CA VAL A 42 7.25 4.50 -4.95
C VAL A 42 6.86 3.33 -4.05
N VAL A 43 5.71 3.41 -3.40
CA VAL A 43 5.11 2.29 -2.66
C VAL A 43 3.70 2.01 -3.20
N MET A 44 3.43 0.73 -3.43
CA MET A 44 2.21 0.17 -3.99
C MET A 44 1.56 -0.78 -2.98
N VAL A 45 0.24 -0.70 -2.81
CA VAL A 45 -0.59 -1.66 -2.06
C VAL A 45 -1.66 -2.15 -3.02
N ASP A 46 -1.75 -3.45 -3.27
CA ASP A 46 -2.70 -4.07 -4.20
C ASP A 46 -2.72 -3.38 -5.58
N ASP A 47 -1.55 -3.17 -6.16
CA ASP A 47 -1.34 -2.46 -7.44
C ASP A 47 -1.74 -0.97 -7.44
N VAL A 48 -2.10 -0.39 -6.29
CA VAL A 48 -2.42 1.03 -6.14
C VAL A 48 -1.24 1.78 -5.53
N GLN A 49 -0.81 2.87 -6.17
CA GLN A 49 0.21 3.76 -5.62
C GLN A 49 -0.33 4.48 -4.39
N VAL A 50 0.29 4.22 -3.24
CA VAL A 50 -0.06 4.87 -1.98
C VAL A 50 0.93 5.98 -1.61
N LEU A 51 2.17 5.86 -2.07
CA LEU A 51 3.25 6.77 -1.71
C LEU A 51 4.18 7.05 -2.90
N TYR A 52 4.57 8.31 -3.04
CA TYR A 52 5.61 8.75 -3.94
C TYR A 52 6.56 9.72 -3.22
N TYR A 53 7.86 9.48 -3.32
CA TYR A 53 8.91 10.36 -2.82
C TYR A 53 9.75 10.86 -3.98
N ASP A 54 10.01 12.17 -3.98
CA ASP A 54 10.87 12.87 -4.92
C ASP A 54 11.91 13.68 -4.15
N SER A 55 13.20 13.45 -4.41
CA SER A 55 14.31 14.14 -3.75
C SER A 55 14.48 15.61 -4.16
N ASN A 56 14.04 16.00 -5.36
CA ASN A 56 14.09 17.38 -5.82
C ASN A 56 13.12 18.25 -5.03
N ILE A 57 11.90 17.75 -4.86
CA ILE A 57 10.82 18.46 -4.15
C ILE A 57 10.88 18.17 -2.63
N ARG A 58 11.62 17.12 -2.23
CA ARG A 58 11.70 16.59 -0.85
C ARG A 58 10.33 16.34 -0.23
N LYS A 59 9.35 15.99 -1.06
CA LYS A 59 7.95 15.84 -0.66
C LYS A 59 7.54 14.38 -0.75
N LEU A 60 6.87 13.94 0.31
CA LEU A 60 6.15 12.67 0.34
C LEU A 60 4.72 12.93 -0.13
N ILE A 61 4.37 12.41 -1.30
CA ILE A 61 3.00 12.49 -1.83
C ILE A 61 2.30 11.18 -1.46
N SER A 62 1.44 11.24 -0.46
CA SER A 62 0.56 10.13 -0.09
C SER A 62 -0.77 10.26 -0.84
N ARG A 63 -1.22 9.18 -1.49
CA ARG A 63 -2.56 9.13 -2.14
C ARG A 63 -3.67 8.67 -1.20
N GLY A 64 -3.35 8.36 0.05
CA GLY A 64 -4.32 8.02 1.09
C GLY A 64 -5.02 9.27 1.62
N HIS A 65 -6.27 9.46 1.18
CA HIS A 65 -7.25 10.46 1.62
C HIS A 65 -6.73 11.91 1.65
N GLN A 66 -7.21 12.72 0.70
CA GLN A 66 -7.10 14.17 0.81
C GLN A 66 -7.92 14.60 2.01
N ASN A 67 -7.27 14.81 3.15
CA ASN A 67 -7.84 15.64 4.19
C ASN A 67 -7.83 17.05 3.59
N SER A 68 -8.94 17.43 2.97
CA SER A 68 -9.27 18.83 2.74
C SER A 68 -9.32 19.47 4.12
N SER A 69 -8.18 19.98 4.58
CA SER A 69 -8.16 21.06 5.55
C SER A 69 -8.76 22.27 4.84
N ASP A 70 -10.08 22.28 4.71
CA ASP A 70 -10.84 23.49 4.47
C ASP A 70 -10.63 24.34 5.72
N GLY A 71 -9.66 25.25 5.60
CA GLY A 71 -9.57 26.39 6.48
C GLY A 71 -10.86 27.18 6.33
N ASP A 72 -11.80 26.91 7.22
CA ASP A 72 -13.00 27.70 7.41
C ASP A 72 -12.56 29.01 8.07
N ASP A 73 -11.99 29.90 7.25
CA ASP A 73 -11.88 31.33 7.53
C ASP A 73 -13.30 31.90 7.47
N ARG A 74 -14.01 31.84 8.61
CA ARG A 74 -15.25 32.58 8.83
C ARG A 74 -15.05 33.59 9.94
N SER A 75 -14.76 34.81 9.48
CA SER A 75 -15.14 36.15 9.97
C SER A 75 -14.92 36.52 11.43
#